data_AF-A0A9N9RI60-F1
#
_entry.id   AF-A0A9N9RI60-F1
#
_cell.length_a   1.000
_cell.length_b   1.000
_cell.length_c   1.000
_cell.angle_alpha   90.00
_cell.angle_beta   90.00
_cell.angle_gamma   90.00
#
_symmetry.space_group_name_H-M   'P 1'
#
loop_
_entity.id
_entity.type
_entity.pdbx_description
1 polymer ?
#
loop_
_entity_poly.entity_id
_entity_poly.type
_entity_poly.pdbx_seq_one_letter_code
_entity_poly.pdbx_strand_id
1 'polypeptide(L)'
;MVEKFSYFLKSTSLHGLKYLVDETKIGWKKIFAKIFWSFFIGLSFVIMVIILRRSFEKGFQSTSLSLDTNYLDWNNSFPAVSICLGKGRSTSPFKQFFGDSFVRLDGSKSKLSIRHFRVLQSILFLNYDHPMDSISLDRCFDMNDTCGVDMKLIQNHFLPKLCHEFMDSVYFLSDEVNCSDIFERINYKHEICFTTNSLYSKTYNSQENYEDFGSLPLKYLSSDRREKSLEIHLKESDFYKYRLFIHSPEEMPHDADLFDSKNGKLNEYLIKTVEFHNRDDVKFESLEQRECRFPYERIAPFNMPFNTNLCRFIKRAENELKICNCTFPFGYLMNQNLQACNVSQFECLQTLNDKDLISIKSKNYVIEHLSDCLVPTCINMEIVKIGITELEVKNDKNRDITILKIKVLDPTLRYIRRVVMDRLDLIGEQRYPESNQ
;
A
#
# COMPACT_ATOMS: atom_id res chain seq x y z
N MET A 1 -20.39 -64.67 -18.86
CA MET A 1 -20.03 -63.40 -18.16
C MET A 1 -18.74 -63.56 -17.34
N VAL A 2 -18.64 -64.62 -16.52
CA VAL A 2 -17.45 -64.94 -15.70
C VAL A 2 -16.17 -65.13 -16.52
N GLU A 3 -16.23 -65.82 -17.67
CA GLU A 3 -15.06 -66.00 -18.54
C GLU A 3 -14.55 -64.68 -19.15
N LYS A 4 -15.47 -63.79 -19.56
CA LYS A 4 -15.11 -62.48 -20.09
C LYS A 4 -14.43 -61.60 -19.04
N PHE A 5 -14.91 -61.66 -17.80
CA PHE A 5 -14.31 -60.94 -16.67
C PHE A 5 -12.94 -61.52 -16.29
N SER A 6 -12.81 -62.85 -16.28
CA SER A 6 -11.55 -63.55 -16.07
C SER A 6 -10.51 -63.19 -17.13
N TYR A 7 -10.92 -63.14 -18.39
CA TYR A 7 -10.07 -62.73 -19.51
C TYR A 7 -9.61 -61.27 -19.37
N PHE A 8 -10.51 -60.35 -19.00
CA PHE A 8 -10.17 -58.94 -18.75
C PHE A 8 -9.13 -58.78 -17.63
N LEU A 9 -9.33 -59.44 -16.48
CA LEU A 9 -8.39 -59.35 -15.36
C LEU A 9 -7.01 -59.97 -15.67
N LYS A 10 -6.94 -60.91 -16.62
CA LYS A 10 -5.66 -61.48 -17.10
C LYS A 10 -4.96 -60.61 -18.15
N SER A 11 -5.70 -59.78 -18.88
CA SER A 11 -5.19 -58.98 -20.02
C SER A 11 -5.04 -57.48 -19.72
N THR A 12 -5.48 -57.02 -18.55
CA THR A 12 -5.34 -55.62 -18.13
C THR A 12 -3.90 -55.23 -17.77
N SER A 13 -3.59 -53.94 -17.92
CA SER A 13 -2.34 -53.31 -17.45
C SER A 13 -2.33 -53.05 -15.93
N LEU A 14 -3.46 -53.25 -15.24
CA LEU A 14 -3.54 -53.10 -13.79
C LEU A 14 -2.78 -54.21 -13.08
N HIS A 15 -1.64 -53.84 -12.49
CA HIS A 15 -0.77 -54.76 -11.76
C HIS A 15 -1.52 -55.42 -10.60
N GLY A 16 -1.25 -56.72 -10.39
CA GLY A 16 -1.82 -57.49 -9.29
C GLY A 16 -3.14 -58.21 -9.61
N LEU A 17 -4.00 -57.65 -10.48
CA LEU A 17 -5.34 -58.20 -10.76
C LEU A 17 -5.29 -59.60 -11.42
N LYS A 18 -4.27 -59.88 -12.23
CA LYS A 18 -4.05 -61.21 -12.84
C LYS A 18 -3.93 -62.33 -11.80
N TYR A 19 -3.40 -62.04 -10.62
CA TYR A 19 -3.19 -63.05 -9.56
C TYR A 19 -4.48 -63.42 -8.81
N LEU A 20 -5.56 -62.64 -8.97
CA LEU A 20 -6.88 -62.96 -8.41
C LEU A 20 -7.60 -64.07 -9.21
N VAL A 21 -7.21 -64.24 -10.48
CA VAL A 21 -7.84 -65.17 -11.44
C VAL A 21 -6.84 -66.23 -11.93
N ASP A 22 -5.69 -66.32 -11.29
CA ASP A 22 -4.71 -67.36 -11.56
C ASP A 22 -5.22 -68.72 -11.06
N GLU A 23 -5.32 -69.68 -11.98
CA GLU A 23 -5.85 -71.02 -11.72
C GLU A 23 -4.75 -72.08 -11.52
N THR A 24 -3.48 -71.69 -11.62
CA THR A 24 -2.33 -72.60 -11.49
C THR A 24 -2.16 -73.17 -10.07
N LYS A 25 -2.81 -72.58 -9.05
CA LYS A 25 -2.69 -72.97 -7.63
C LYS A 25 -3.86 -73.85 -7.20
N ILE A 26 -3.57 -74.91 -6.43
CA ILE A 26 -4.55 -75.93 -5.99
C ILE A 26 -4.80 -75.82 -4.47
N GLY A 27 -6.06 -76.03 -4.05
CA GLY A 27 -6.46 -76.12 -2.64
C GLY A 27 -6.34 -74.82 -1.85
N TRP A 28 -5.94 -74.91 -0.57
CA TRP A 28 -5.85 -73.78 0.36
C TRP A 28 -4.88 -72.68 -0.09
N LYS A 29 -3.85 -73.04 -0.88
CA LYS A 29 -2.89 -72.09 -1.47
C LYS A 29 -3.56 -71.12 -2.46
N LYS A 30 -4.63 -71.54 -3.13
CA LYS A 30 -5.42 -70.70 -4.05
C LYS A 30 -6.19 -69.63 -3.27
N ILE A 31 -6.85 -70.02 -2.18
CA ILE A 31 -7.64 -69.11 -1.34
C ILE A 31 -6.72 -68.09 -0.66
N PHE A 32 -5.61 -68.56 -0.08
CA PHE A 32 -4.62 -67.68 0.54
C PHE A 32 -4.06 -66.64 -0.44
N ALA A 33 -3.66 -67.07 -1.64
CA ALA A 33 -3.14 -66.16 -2.66
C ALA A 33 -4.16 -65.09 -3.06
N LYS A 34 -5.45 -65.44 -3.19
CA LYS A 34 -6.50 -64.48 -3.51
C LYS A 34 -6.72 -63.45 -2.40
N ILE A 35 -6.73 -63.89 -1.13
CA ILE A 35 -6.87 -62.99 0.02
C ILE A 35 -5.66 -62.06 0.13
N PHE A 36 -4.44 -62.61 0.00
CA PHE A 36 -3.20 -61.85 0.02
C PHE A 36 -3.18 -60.75 -1.05
N TRP A 37 -3.40 -61.11 -2.32
CA TRP A 37 -3.39 -60.12 -3.41
C TRP A 37 -4.54 -59.12 -3.30
N SER A 38 -5.73 -59.55 -2.88
CA SER A 38 -6.85 -58.64 -2.62
C SER A 38 -6.50 -57.59 -1.56
N PHE A 39 -5.87 -58.01 -0.46
CA PHE A 39 -5.42 -57.11 0.60
C PHE A 39 -4.40 -56.09 0.10
N PHE A 40 -3.35 -56.52 -0.62
CA PHE A 40 -2.32 -55.61 -1.12
C PHE A 40 -2.83 -54.66 -2.21
N ILE A 41 -3.73 -55.11 -3.10
CA ILE A 41 -4.37 -54.25 -4.09
C ILE A 41 -5.24 -53.20 -3.38
N GLY A 42 -6.06 -53.62 -2.40
CA GLY A 42 -6.88 -52.72 -1.61
C GLY A 42 -6.05 -51.70 -0.84
N LEU A 43 -4.99 -52.13 -0.17
CA LEU A 43 -4.07 -51.27 0.56
C LEU A 43 -3.35 -50.29 -0.39
N SER A 44 -2.87 -50.77 -1.54
CA SER A 44 -2.22 -49.92 -2.54
C SER A 44 -3.19 -48.87 -3.10
N PHE A 45 -4.45 -49.23 -3.34
CA PHE A 45 -5.46 -48.29 -3.80
C PHE A 45 -5.77 -47.22 -2.75
N VAL A 46 -5.91 -47.62 -1.49
CA VAL A 46 -6.12 -46.66 -0.38
C VAL A 46 -4.93 -45.72 -0.23
N ILE A 47 -3.70 -46.24 -0.26
CA ILE A 47 -2.48 -45.41 -0.20
C ILE A 47 -2.40 -44.46 -1.39
N MET A 48 -2.69 -44.94 -2.61
CA MET A 48 -2.71 -44.12 -3.81
C MET A 48 -3.71 -42.96 -3.68
N VAL A 49 -4.94 -43.23 -3.20
CA VAL A 49 -5.96 -42.19 -2.98
C VAL A 49 -5.49 -41.17 -1.93
N ILE A 50 -4.85 -41.61 -0.84
CA ILE A 50 -4.30 -40.72 0.19
C ILE A 50 -3.19 -39.82 -0.39
N ILE A 51 -2.26 -40.39 -1.16
CA ILE A 51 -1.16 -39.63 -1.77
C ILE A 51 -1.69 -38.64 -2.81
N LEU A 52 -2.61 -39.07 -3.69
CA LEU A 52 -3.22 -38.18 -4.69
C LEU A 52 -3.97 -37.02 -4.02
N ARG A 53 -4.76 -37.31 -2.98
CA ARG A 53 -5.46 -36.26 -2.22
C ARG A 53 -4.48 -35.27 -1.60
N ARG A 54 -3.42 -35.75 -0.94
CA ARG A 54 -2.40 -34.88 -0.33
C ARG A 54 -1.61 -34.08 -1.36
N SER A 55 -1.31 -34.67 -2.51
CA SER A 55 -0.56 -34.00 -3.58
C SER A 55 -1.43 -32.92 -4.23
N PHE A 56 -2.72 -33.20 -4.42
CA PHE A 56 -3.69 -32.22 -4.89
C PHE A 56 -3.85 -31.08 -3.89
N GLU A 57 -4.04 -31.38 -2.59
CA GLU A 57 -4.13 -30.37 -1.52
C GLU A 57 -2.86 -29.51 -1.43
N LYS A 58 -1.66 -30.10 -1.54
CA LYS A 58 -0.38 -29.36 -1.55
C LYS A 58 -0.15 -28.56 -2.83
N GLY A 59 -0.62 -29.03 -3.98
CA GLY A 59 -0.52 -28.31 -5.25
C GLY A 59 -1.24 -26.95 -5.24
N PHE A 60 -2.18 -26.76 -4.32
CA PHE A 60 -2.80 -25.44 -4.09
C PHE A 60 -1.94 -24.50 -3.22
N GLN A 61 -0.89 -24.98 -2.56
CA GLN A 61 0.08 -24.15 -1.83
C GLN A 61 1.35 -24.02 -2.67
N SER A 62 1.21 -23.33 -3.80
CA SER A 62 2.19 -23.33 -4.89
C SER A 62 3.28 -22.27 -4.73
N THR A 63 3.18 -21.30 -3.81
CA THR A 63 4.18 -20.21 -3.71
C THR A 63 5.14 -20.39 -2.52
N SER A 64 6.40 -20.01 -2.71
CA SER A 64 7.40 -19.91 -1.63
C SER A 64 8.08 -18.55 -1.61
N LEU A 65 8.44 -18.12 -0.40
CA LEU A 65 9.30 -16.96 -0.17
C LEU A 65 10.71 -17.44 0.15
N SER A 66 11.69 -16.91 -0.56
CA SER A 66 13.11 -17.17 -0.36
C SER A 66 13.88 -15.87 -0.19
N LEU A 67 15.09 -15.94 0.33
CA LEU A 67 15.98 -14.80 0.46
C LEU A 67 17.02 -14.86 -0.66
N ASP A 68 17.23 -13.73 -1.33
CA ASP A 68 18.39 -13.53 -2.19
C ASP A 68 19.33 -12.52 -1.55
N THR A 69 20.63 -12.76 -1.68
CA THR A 69 21.72 -11.99 -1.06
C THR A 69 22.77 -11.57 -2.07
N ASN A 70 22.54 -11.77 -3.38
CA ASN A 70 23.46 -11.32 -4.42
C ASN A 70 23.35 -9.81 -4.70
N TYR A 71 23.54 -8.99 -3.66
CA TYR A 71 23.13 -7.58 -3.66
C TYR A 71 24.02 -6.63 -4.46
N LEU A 72 25.24 -7.01 -4.82
CA LEU A 72 26.25 -6.10 -5.38
C LEU A 72 25.81 -5.50 -6.73
N ASP A 73 25.10 -6.26 -7.55
CA ASP A 73 24.67 -5.85 -8.90
C ASP A 73 23.20 -5.39 -8.94
N TRP A 74 22.55 -5.24 -7.79
CA TRP A 74 21.15 -4.81 -7.77
C TRP A 74 21.01 -3.33 -8.12
N ASN A 75 20.07 -3.07 -9.02
CA ASN A 75 19.54 -1.75 -9.28
C ASN A 75 18.28 -1.55 -8.43
N ASN A 76 18.48 -1.00 -7.23
CA ASN A 76 17.43 -0.86 -6.23
C ASN A 76 16.60 0.39 -6.47
N SER A 77 15.36 0.35 -6.03
CA SER A 77 14.49 1.52 -6.06
C SER A 77 14.65 2.31 -4.76
N PHE A 78 14.70 3.63 -4.85
CA PHE A 78 14.58 4.47 -3.67
C PHE A 78 13.16 4.32 -3.09
N PRO A 79 12.93 4.39 -1.76
CA PRO A 79 11.56 4.40 -1.24
C PRO A 79 10.79 5.63 -1.74
N ALA A 80 9.46 5.58 -1.70
CA ALA A 80 8.67 6.77 -1.94
C ALA A 80 8.83 7.73 -0.77
N VAL A 81 8.96 9.02 -1.10
CA VAL A 81 9.05 10.09 -0.12
C VAL A 81 7.93 11.08 -0.39
N SER A 82 7.05 11.25 0.60
CA SER A 82 5.92 12.19 0.55
C SER A 82 6.11 13.30 1.56
N ILE A 83 6.07 14.55 1.11
CA ILE A 83 6.04 15.73 1.97
C ILE A 83 4.63 16.29 1.95
N CYS A 84 3.88 16.07 3.02
CA CYS A 84 2.53 16.59 3.18
C CYS A 84 2.51 17.87 4.02
N LEU A 85 1.60 18.77 3.66
CA LEU A 85 1.40 20.03 4.36
C LEU A 85 0.37 19.84 5.46
N GLY A 86 0.79 20.04 6.70
CA GLY A 86 -0.08 20.02 7.87
C GLY A 86 -0.33 21.42 8.43
N LYS A 87 -1.30 21.52 9.34
CA LYS A 87 -1.62 22.75 10.07
C LYS A 87 -0.39 23.33 10.78
N GLY A 88 -0.05 24.58 10.43
CA GLY A 88 0.99 25.37 11.09
C GLY A 88 0.49 26.06 12.36
N ARG A 89 1.32 26.94 12.93
CA ARG A 89 1.03 27.67 14.18
C ARG A 89 0.40 29.04 13.94
N SER A 90 0.73 29.68 12.83
CA SER A 90 0.29 31.04 12.54
C SER A 90 -1.00 31.07 11.73
N THR A 91 -1.90 31.98 12.11
CA THR A 91 -3.08 32.37 11.33
C THR A 91 -2.91 33.76 10.71
N SER A 92 -1.71 34.35 10.75
CA SER A 92 -1.44 35.68 10.21
C SER A 92 -1.77 35.82 8.72
N PRO A 93 -1.52 34.81 7.84
CA PRO A 93 -1.88 34.95 6.42
C PRO A 93 -3.39 35.08 6.22
N PHE A 94 -4.19 34.36 7.02
CA PHE A 94 -5.65 34.51 6.98
C PHE A 94 -6.09 35.91 7.42
N LYS A 95 -5.49 36.44 8.49
CA LYS A 95 -5.78 37.81 8.94
C LYS A 95 -5.39 38.85 7.88
N GLN A 96 -4.27 38.66 7.19
CA GLN A 96 -3.83 39.56 6.13
C GLN A 96 -4.77 39.52 4.91
N PHE A 97 -5.23 38.32 4.53
CA PHE A 97 -6.11 38.13 3.40
C PHE A 97 -7.54 38.65 3.65
N PHE A 98 -8.12 38.34 4.80
CA PHE A 98 -9.49 38.71 5.14
C PHE A 98 -9.62 40.07 5.88
N GLY A 99 -8.51 40.64 6.35
CA GLY A 99 -8.53 41.85 7.18
C GLY A 99 -9.30 41.68 8.49
N ASP A 100 -9.99 42.75 8.91
CA ASP A 100 -10.86 42.76 10.11
C ASP A 100 -12.32 42.37 9.82
N SER A 101 -12.69 42.22 8.53
CA SER A 101 -14.06 41.95 8.10
C SER A 101 -14.09 41.26 6.75
N PHE A 102 -14.87 40.19 6.62
CA PHE A 102 -15.18 39.59 5.32
C PHE A 102 -16.62 39.92 4.92
N VAL A 103 -16.84 40.08 3.61
CA VAL A 103 -18.16 40.22 3.00
C VAL A 103 -18.67 38.81 2.75
N ARG A 104 -19.66 38.38 3.54
CA ARG A 104 -20.35 37.11 3.32
C ARG A 104 -20.93 37.08 1.90
N LEU A 105 -21.23 35.88 1.39
CA LEU A 105 -21.91 35.70 0.11
C LEU A 105 -23.30 36.39 0.05
N ASP A 106 -23.88 36.69 1.22
CA ASP A 106 -25.12 37.47 1.37
C ASP A 106 -24.92 39.01 1.41
N GLY A 107 -23.68 39.50 1.28
CA GLY A 107 -23.33 40.92 1.31
C GLY A 107 -23.14 41.52 2.70
N SER A 108 -23.35 40.76 3.79
CA SER A 108 -23.19 41.26 5.16
C SER A 108 -21.72 41.23 5.63
N LYS A 109 -21.32 42.23 6.42
CA LYS A 109 -19.98 42.31 7.02
C LYS A 109 -19.98 41.63 8.39
N SER A 110 -19.20 40.57 8.56
CA SER A 110 -18.98 39.92 9.85
C SER A 110 -17.53 40.12 10.33
N LYS A 111 -17.36 40.41 11.62
CA LYS A 111 -16.03 40.58 12.24
C LYS A 111 -15.41 39.21 12.53
N LEU A 112 -14.38 38.84 11.78
CA LEU A 112 -13.72 37.55 11.94
C LEU A 112 -12.74 37.57 13.13
N SER A 113 -13.14 36.90 14.23
CA SER A 113 -12.20 36.63 15.35
C SER A 113 -11.05 35.69 14.95
N ILE A 114 -9.93 35.75 15.66
CA ILE A 114 -8.78 34.83 15.48
C ILE A 114 -9.16 33.35 15.59
N ARG A 115 -10.22 33.03 16.35
CA ARG A 115 -10.75 31.66 16.47
C ARG A 115 -11.41 31.20 15.17
N HIS A 116 -12.04 32.09 14.39
CA HIS A 116 -12.55 31.73 13.06
C HIS A 116 -11.40 31.38 12.10
N PHE A 117 -10.31 32.16 12.10
CA PHE A 117 -9.14 31.81 11.29
C PHE A 117 -8.52 30.47 11.69
N ARG A 118 -8.54 30.12 12.98
CA ARG A 118 -8.12 28.78 13.43
C ARG A 118 -9.03 27.68 12.90
N VAL A 119 -10.35 27.91 12.88
CA VAL A 119 -11.32 26.97 12.29
C VAL A 119 -11.06 26.81 10.79
N LEU A 120 -10.94 27.91 10.03
CA LEU A 120 -10.62 27.86 8.60
C LEU A 120 -9.29 27.16 8.31
N GLN A 121 -8.26 27.42 9.12
CA GLN A 121 -6.98 26.71 9.00
C GLN A 121 -7.15 25.21 9.30
N SER A 122 -7.90 24.85 10.34
CA SER A 122 -8.16 23.43 10.61
C SER A 122 -8.95 22.77 9.49
N ILE A 123 -9.93 23.45 8.90
CA ILE A 123 -10.70 22.95 7.74
C ILE A 123 -9.77 22.77 6.53
N LEU A 124 -8.85 23.70 6.30
CA LEU A 124 -7.88 23.67 5.21
C LEU A 124 -6.92 22.48 5.29
N PHE A 125 -6.53 22.10 6.51
CA PHE A 125 -5.61 20.99 6.80
C PHE A 125 -6.32 19.83 7.50
N LEU A 126 -7.58 19.56 7.13
CA LEU A 126 -8.29 18.40 7.65
C LEU A 126 -7.55 17.13 7.28
N ASN A 127 -7.30 16.30 8.28
CA ASN A 127 -6.76 14.97 8.09
C ASN A 127 -7.89 13.97 8.34
N TYR A 128 -8.13 13.09 7.38
CA TYR A 128 -9.09 12.00 7.47
C TYR A 128 -8.93 11.09 8.69
N ASP A 129 -7.70 10.84 9.15
CA ASP A 129 -7.42 9.98 10.30
C ASP A 129 -7.72 10.70 11.62
N HIS A 130 -7.52 12.02 11.65
CA HIS A 130 -7.74 12.89 12.79
C HIS A 130 -8.66 14.06 12.43
N PRO A 131 -9.92 13.80 12.04
CA PRO A 131 -10.77 14.82 11.42
C PRO A 131 -11.13 15.96 12.38
N MET A 132 -11.03 15.76 13.69
CA MET A 132 -11.65 16.65 14.68
C MET A 132 -10.90 16.83 16.02
N ASP A 133 -9.59 16.57 16.12
CA ASP A 133 -8.85 16.82 17.38
C ASP A 133 -8.80 18.32 17.79
N SER A 134 -9.43 19.27 17.05
CA SER A 134 -9.40 20.70 17.43
C SER A 134 -10.44 21.66 16.82
N ILE A 135 -11.57 21.21 16.26
CA ILE A 135 -12.52 22.15 15.60
C ILE A 135 -13.87 22.21 16.31
N SER A 136 -14.08 23.27 17.11
CA SER A 136 -15.43 23.66 17.53
C SER A 136 -16.15 24.29 16.33
N LEU A 137 -16.99 23.51 15.65
CA LEU A 137 -17.82 23.99 14.54
C LEU A 137 -18.93 24.95 14.98
N ASP A 138 -19.07 25.19 16.29
CA ASP A 138 -19.94 26.17 16.97
C ASP A 138 -20.08 27.52 16.26
N ARG A 139 -19.03 27.94 15.54
CA ARG A 139 -18.97 29.24 14.87
C ARG A 139 -19.28 29.22 13.38
N CYS A 140 -19.41 28.03 12.79
CA CYS A 140 -19.88 27.85 11.43
C CYS A 140 -21.41 27.64 11.36
N PHE A 141 -22.10 27.42 12.49
CA PHE A 141 -23.55 27.12 12.50
C PHE A 141 -24.44 28.25 11.97
N ASP A 142 -24.08 29.52 12.21
CA ASP A 142 -24.81 30.68 11.65
C ASP A 142 -24.35 31.06 10.24
N MET A 143 -23.45 30.27 9.64
CA MET A 143 -22.92 30.47 8.29
C MET A 143 -23.46 29.42 7.33
N ASN A 144 -23.27 29.65 6.03
CA ASN A 144 -23.62 28.68 5.02
C ASN A 144 -22.78 27.38 5.16
N ASP A 145 -23.10 26.40 4.32
CA ASP A 145 -22.44 25.09 4.24
C ASP A 145 -20.90 25.11 4.09
N THR A 146 -20.34 26.26 3.72
CA THR A 146 -18.91 26.47 3.49
C THR A 146 -18.21 27.23 4.63
N CYS A 147 -18.87 27.41 5.78
CA CYS A 147 -18.40 28.26 6.88
C CYS A 147 -18.08 29.70 6.42
N GLY A 148 -18.85 30.20 5.45
CA GLY A 148 -18.76 31.56 4.91
C GLY A 148 -17.62 31.80 3.92
N VAL A 149 -16.88 30.77 3.47
CA VAL A 149 -15.76 30.96 2.54
C VAL A 149 -15.69 29.89 1.46
N ASP A 150 -15.34 30.29 0.23
CA ASP A 150 -15.00 29.34 -0.83
C ASP A 150 -13.68 28.60 -0.52
N MET A 151 -13.81 27.31 -0.18
CA MET A 151 -12.67 26.45 0.13
C MET A 151 -11.71 26.26 -1.05
N LYS A 152 -12.20 26.25 -2.30
CA LYS A 152 -11.32 26.16 -3.47
C LYS A 152 -10.48 27.41 -3.60
N LEU A 153 -11.05 28.57 -3.32
CA LEU A 153 -10.33 29.83 -3.30
C LEU A 153 -9.27 29.86 -2.20
N ILE A 154 -9.60 29.42 -0.97
CA ILE A 154 -8.63 29.30 0.12
C ILE A 154 -7.48 28.37 -0.28
N GLN A 155 -7.80 27.15 -0.75
CA GLN A 155 -6.79 26.17 -1.14
C GLN A 155 -5.86 26.73 -2.23
N ASN A 156 -6.42 27.35 -3.27
CA ASN A 156 -5.65 27.92 -4.37
C ASN A 156 -4.78 29.12 -3.98
N HIS A 157 -5.13 29.83 -2.91
CA HIS A 157 -4.40 31.01 -2.46
C HIS A 157 -3.30 30.67 -1.45
N PHE A 158 -3.58 29.76 -0.51
CA PHE A 158 -2.72 29.52 0.64
C PHE A 158 -1.84 28.28 0.53
N LEU A 159 -2.19 27.35 -0.35
CA LEU A 159 -1.46 26.10 -0.49
C LEU A 159 -0.65 26.10 -1.80
N PRO A 160 0.61 25.65 -1.76
CA PRO A 160 1.46 25.62 -2.93
C PRO A 160 0.90 24.66 -3.98
N LYS A 161 1.01 25.09 -5.23
CA LYS A 161 0.62 24.29 -6.40
C LYS A 161 1.83 23.57 -6.98
N LEU A 162 3.01 24.19 -6.88
CA LEU A 162 4.25 23.69 -7.44
C LEU A 162 5.29 23.51 -6.33
N CYS A 163 6.16 22.51 -6.49
CA CYS A 163 7.16 22.16 -5.46
C CYS A 163 8.13 23.32 -5.17
N HIS A 164 8.51 24.11 -6.19
CA HIS A 164 9.45 25.22 -6.04
C HIS A 164 8.92 26.39 -5.19
N GLU A 165 7.62 26.43 -4.92
CA GLU A 165 7.05 27.45 -4.02
C GLU A 165 7.58 27.28 -2.59
N PHE A 166 7.90 26.06 -2.17
CA PHE A 166 8.33 25.74 -0.81
C PHE A 166 9.62 24.89 -0.71
N MET A 167 10.02 24.20 -1.78
CA MET A 167 11.34 23.58 -1.92
C MET A 167 12.31 24.57 -2.58
N ASP A 168 13.47 24.79 -1.98
CA ASP A 168 14.51 25.67 -2.50
C ASP A 168 15.44 24.93 -3.47
N SER A 169 15.92 23.75 -3.07
CA SER A 169 16.74 22.85 -3.88
C SER A 169 16.52 21.39 -3.47
N VAL A 170 16.79 20.47 -4.39
CA VAL A 170 16.66 19.02 -4.18
C VAL A 170 17.88 18.34 -4.78
N TYR A 171 18.45 17.38 -4.07
CA TYR A 171 19.61 16.60 -4.51
C TYR A 171 19.30 15.12 -4.41
N PHE A 172 19.61 14.37 -5.46
CA PHE A 172 19.55 12.92 -5.48
C PHE A 172 20.92 12.36 -5.86
N LEU A 173 21.46 11.44 -5.05
CA LEU A 173 22.83 10.93 -5.20
C LEU A 173 23.88 12.05 -5.28
N SER A 174 23.67 13.12 -4.50
CA SER A 174 24.47 14.35 -4.46
C SER A 174 24.40 15.25 -5.71
N ASP A 175 23.64 14.87 -6.73
CA ASP A 175 23.41 15.69 -7.92
C ASP A 175 22.14 16.53 -7.74
N GLU A 176 22.20 17.82 -8.05
CA GLU A 176 21.03 18.70 -8.00
C GLU A 176 20.02 18.29 -9.08
N VAL A 177 18.77 18.12 -8.68
CA VAL A 177 17.66 17.71 -9.54
C VAL A 177 16.52 18.71 -9.44
N ASN A 178 15.84 18.95 -10.56
CA ASN A 178 14.65 19.79 -10.55
C ASN A 178 13.52 19.06 -9.82
N CYS A 179 12.95 19.70 -8.79
CA CYS A 179 11.87 19.09 -8.01
C CYS A 179 10.66 18.73 -8.89
N SER A 180 10.41 19.48 -9.98
CA SER A 180 9.25 19.25 -10.85
C SER A 180 9.38 17.98 -11.69
N ASP A 181 10.59 17.44 -11.85
CA ASP A 181 10.85 16.24 -12.64
C ASP A 181 10.62 14.96 -11.83
N ILE A 182 10.68 15.06 -10.49
CA ILE A 182 10.66 13.90 -9.60
C ILE A 182 9.53 13.95 -8.56
N PHE A 183 9.00 15.13 -8.22
CA PHE A 183 7.88 15.28 -7.31
C PHE A 183 6.59 15.56 -8.06
N GLU A 184 5.57 14.83 -7.66
CA GLU A 184 4.21 15.01 -8.13
C GLU A 184 3.32 15.44 -6.98
N ARG A 185 2.41 16.38 -7.27
CA ARG A 185 1.42 16.82 -6.29
C ARG A 185 0.26 15.84 -6.27
N ILE A 186 -0.05 15.30 -5.09
CA ILE A 186 -1.22 14.46 -4.84
C ILE A 186 -2.12 15.09 -3.77
N ASN A 187 -3.43 14.91 -3.91
CA ASN A 187 -4.39 15.26 -2.88
C ASN A 187 -4.83 13.97 -2.18
N TYR A 188 -4.28 13.70 -1.00
CA TYR A 188 -4.54 12.48 -0.24
C TYR A 188 -5.18 12.81 1.10
N LYS A 189 -6.28 12.13 1.48
CA LYS A 189 -7.00 12.37 2.76
C LYS A 189 -7.37 13.85 3.01
N HIS A 190 -7.53 14.63 1.94
CA HIS A 190 -7.69 16.10 1.96
C HIS A 190 -6.44 16.91 2.33
N GLU A 191 -5.32 16.26 2.59
CA GLU A 191 -3.99 16.86 2.67
C GLU A 191 -3.37 16.99 1.27
N ILE A 192 -2.54 18.02 1.10
CA ILE A 192 -1.71 18.17 -0.10
C ILE A 192 -0.35 17.59 0.21
N CYS A 193 0.06 16.63 -0.60
CA CYS A 193 1.39 16.04 -0.53
C CYS A 193 2.11 16.24 -1.86
N PHE A 194 3.42 16.42 -1.76
CA PHE A 194 4.35 16.31 -2.88
C PHE A 194 5.10 15.01 -2.70
N THR A 195 4.88 14.07 -3.62
CA THR A 195 5.37 12.69 -3.51
C THR A 195 6.33 12.40 -4.65
N THR A 196 7.46 11.79 -4.32
CA THR A 196 8.41 11.26 -5.31
C THR A 196 8.51 9.75 -5.21
N ASN A 197 8.94 9.13 -6.30
CA ASN A 197 9.16 7.70 -6.44
C ASN A 197 7.98 6.81 -6.04
N SER A 198 6.74 7.27 -6.30
CA SER A 198 5.52 6.51 -6.00
C SER A 198 4.84 6.03 -7.28
N LEU A 199 4.53 4.73 -7.34
CA LEU A 199 3.70 4.15 -8.40
C LEU A 199 2.28 4.72 -8.37
N TYR A 200 1.77 4.99 -7.17
CA TYR A 200 0.43 5.54 -6.99
C TYR A 200 0.31 6.92 -7.61
N SER A 201 1.25 7.83 -7.31
CA SER A 201 1.20 9.20 -7.80
C SER A 201 1.19 9.26 -9.33
N LYS A 202 2.09 8.51 -9.96
CA LYS A 202 2.19 8.41 -11.42
C LYS A 202 0.92 7.84 -12.03
N THR A 203 0.40 6.74 -11.48
CA THR A 203 -0.85 6.15 -11.99
C THR A 203 -2.03 7.12 -11.85
N TYR A 204 -2.04 7.96 -10.81
CA TYR A 204 -3.07 8.96 -10.57
C TYR A 204 -3.00 10.16 -11.54
N ASN A 205 -1.79 10.67 -11.81
CA ASN A 205 -1.61 11.90 -12.60
C ASN A 205 -1.34 11.66 -14.10
N SER A 206 -0.60 10.61 -14.48
CA SER A 206 -0.16 10.41 -15.86
C SER A 206 -1.03 9.44 -16.67
N GLN A 207 -2.03 8.78 -16.05
CA GLN A 207 -2.82 7.69 -16.65
C GLN A 207 -1.96 6.52 -17.20
N GLU A 208 -0.67 6.47 -16.87
CA GLU A 208 0.23 5.38 -17.23
C GLU A 208 0.09 4.24 -16.22
N ASN A 209 -0.08 3.02 -16.72
CA ASN A 209 -0.13 1.83 -15.88
C ASN A 209 1.30 1.41 -15.53
N TYR A 210 1.80 1.89 -14.40
CA TYR A 210 3.04 1.37 -13.83
C TYR A 210 2.73 0.16 -12.94
N GLU A 211 3.29 -0.99 -13.32
CA GLU A 211 3.00 -2.27 -12.66
C GLU A 211 4.09 -2.69 -11.65
N ASP A 212 5.24 -2.03 -11.68
CA ASP A 212 6.47 -2.43 -10.98
C ASP A 212 7.39 -1.23 -10.67
N PHE A 213 8.14 -1.33 -9.57
CA PHE A 213 9.26 -0.48 -9.18
C PHE A 213 10.33 -0.31 -10.28
N GLY A 214 10.46 -1.28 -11.19
CA GLY A 214 11.22 -1.25 -12.44
C GLY A 214 11.14 0.08 -13.22
N SER A 215 9.99 0.75 -13.13
CA SER A 215 9.67 1.97 -13.88
C SER A 215 9.91 3.29 -13.13
N LEU A 216 10.30 3.22 -11.86
CA LEU A 216 10.45 4.38 -11.00
C LEU A 216 11.73 5.16 -11.33
N PRO A 217 11.72 6.51 -11.24
CA PRO A 217 12.82 7.34 -11.69
C PRO A 217 14.00 7.38 -10.72
N LEU A 218 13.76 7.29 -9.40
CA LEU A 218 14.82 7.34 -8.39
C LEU A 218 15.30 5.92 -8.10
N LYS A 219 16.47 5.60 -8.67
CA LYS A 219 17.12 4.31 -8.54
C LYS A 219 18.60 4.47 -8.24
N TYR A 220 19.17 3.45 -7.62
CA TYR A 220 20.59 3.42 -7.31
C TYR A 220 21.14 2.00 -7.39
N LEU A 221 22.38 1.89 -7.87
CA LEU A 221 23.12 0.64 -7.86
C LEU A 221 23.75 0.44 -6.49
N SER A 222 23.70 -0.78 -5.95
CA SER A 222 24.40 -1.10 -4.69
C SER A 222 25.90 -0.82 -4.79
N SER A 223 26.50 -1.08 -5.97
CA SER A 223 27.90 -0.82 -6.25
C SER A 223 28.26 0.67 -6.36
N ASP A 224 27.28 1.58 -6.39
CA ASP A 224 27.55 3.02 -6.44
C ASP A 224 28.22 3.46 -5.14
N ARG A 225 29.33 4.20 -5.26
CA ARG A 225 30.09 4.73 -4.13
C ARG A 225 29.53 6.07 -3.62
N ARG A 226 28.67 6.71 -4.39
CA ARG A 226 28.00 7.94 -3.98
C ARG A 226 27.09 7.67 -2.79
N GLU A 227 26.86 8.72 -2.01
CA GLU A 227 25.92 8.65 -0.90
C GLU A 227 24.51 8.45 -1.47
N LYS A 228 23.88 7.32 -1.11
CA LYS A 228 22.53 6.96 -1.56
C LYS A 228 21.50 7.77 -0.79
N SER A 229 21.34 9.03 -1.17
CA SER A 229 20.50 9.97 -0.44
C SER A 229 19.63 10.84 -1.33
N LEU A 230 18.47 11.19 -0.77
CA LEU A 230 17.61 12.27 -1.23
C LEU A 230 17.68 13.41 -0.20
N GLU A 231 18.15 14.57 -0.62
CA GLU A 231 18.26 15.76 0.22
C GLU A 231 17.33 16.86 -0.31
N ILE A 232 16.51 17.43 0.57
CA ILE A 232 15.44 18.36 0.22
C ILE A 232 15.57 19.59 1.12
N HIS A 233 15.78 20.75 0.51
CA HIS A 233 15.91 22.02 1.22
C HIS A 233 14.55 22.72 1.22
N LEU A 234 13.95 22.88 2.39
CA LEU A 234 12.61 23.43 2.56
C LEU A 234 12.68 24.85 3.11
N LYS A 235 11.93 25.75 2.47
CA LYS A 235 11.70 27.11 2.95
C LYS A 235 10.85 27.04 4.21
N GLU A 236 11.16 27.82 5.23
CA GLU A 236 10.30 27.86 6.41
C GLU A 236 8.96 28.52 6.16
N SER A 237 7.94 28.00 6.84
CA SER A 237 6.58 28.52 6.85
C SER A 237 5.99 28.35 8.24
N ASP A 238 5.43 29.42 8.79
CA ASP A 238 4.65 29.35 10.03
C ASP A 238 3.19 28.96 9.79
N PHE A 239 2.74 29.03 8.53
CA PHE A 239 1.34 28.81 8.14
C PHE A 239 1.00 27.33 7.98
N TYR A 240 1.94 26.55 7.46
CA TYR A 240 1.89 25.10 7.38
C TYR A 240 3.18 24.49 7.89
N LYS A 241 3.10 23.26 8.40
CA LYS A 241 4.28 22.45 8.75
C LYS A 241 4.46 21.35 7.72
N TYR A 242 5.70 20.89 7.56
CA TYR A 242 6.00 19.73 6.74
C TYR A 242 5.83 18.45 7.56
N ARG A 243 5.18 17.46 6.97
CA ARG A 243 5.08 16.09 7.48
C ARG A 243 5.80 15.19 6.48
N LEU A 244 6.88 14.56 6.91
CA LEU A 244 7.67 13.66 6.07
C LEU A 244 7.15 12.24 6.24
N PHE A 245 6.84 11.58 5.14
CA PHE A 245 6.53 10.15 5.10
C PHE A 245 7.51 9.45 4.18
N ILE A 246 8.06 8.33 4.65
CA ILE A 246 8.90 7.45 3.84
C ILE A 246 8.22 6.09 3.81
N HIS A 247 7.73 5.70 2.65
CA HIS A 247 6.84 4.56 2.51
C HIS A 247 7.17 3.76 1.25
N SER A 248 6.54 2.59 1.14
CA SER A 248 6.66 1.74 -0.03
C SER A 248 6.13 2.43 -1.29
N PRO A 249 6.80 2.32 -2.46
CA PRO A 249 6.38 3.04 -3.66
C PRO A 249 4.95 2.82 -4.14
N GLU A 250 4.39 1.63 -3.95
CA GLU A 250 3.01 1.28 -4.30
C GLU A 250 1.99 1.74 -3.25
N GLU A 251 2.43 2.01 -2.03
CA GLU A 251 1.58 2.47 -0.95
C GLU A 251 1.38 4.00 -0.98
N MET A 252 0.28 4.42 -0.35
CA MET A 252 0.03 5.82 -0.03
C MET A 252 0.60 6.14 1.35
N PRO A 253 1.04 7.38 1.62
CA PRO A 253 1.55 7.75 2.93
C PRO A 253 0.54 7.43 4.03
N HIS A 254 0.98 6.79 5.10
CA HIS A 254 0.14 6.45 6.25
C HIS A 254 0.77 7.01 7.53
N ASP A 255 -0.01 7.27 8.57
CA ASP A 255 0.50 7.83 9.83
C ASP A 255 1.56 6.93 10.51
N ALA A 256 1.54 5.62 10.21
CA ALA A 256 2.59 4.67 10.62
C ALA A 256 3.96 4.93 9.98
N ASP A 257 3.99 5.59 8.82
CA ASP A 257 5.19 5.91 8.04
C ASP A 257 5.69 7.33 8.31
N LEU A 258 5.14 8.01 9.32
CA LEU A 258 5.48 9.40 9.65
C LEU A 258 6.87 9.48 10.29
N PHE A 259 7.71 10.33 9.71
CA PHE A 259 9.02 10.68 10.26
C PHE A 259 8.96 12.07 10.89
N ASP A 260 9.27 12.13 12.18
CA ASP A 260 9.40 13.41 12.89
C ASP A 260 10.52 14.25 12.30
N SER A 261 10.23 15.52 11.99
CA SER A 261 11.20 16.51 11.53
C SER A 261 11.16 17.75 12.41
N LYS A 262 12.32 18.31 12.72
CA LYS A 262 12.45 19.61 13.41
C LYS A 262 12.69 20.72 12.39
N ASN A 263 11.86 21.75 12.46
CA ASN A 263 12.02 22.96 11.67
C ASN A 263 13.35 23.66 12.00
N GLY A 264 13.94 24.31 11.01
CA GLY A 264 15.18 25.09 11.13
C GLY A 264 16.44 24.24 11.32
N LYS A 265 16.34 22.94 11.10
CA LYS A 265 17.43 21.98 11.32
C LYS A 265 17.65 21.09 10.10
N LEU A 266 18.84 20.51 10.05
CA LEU A 266 19.14 19.37 9.20
C LEU A 266 18.65 18.13 9.93
N ASN A 267 17.68 17.44 9.33
CA ASN A 267 17.14 16.18 9.79
C ASN A 267 17.65 15.09 8.85
N GLU A 268 18.63 14.33 9.31
CA GLU A 268 19.21 13.22 8.56
C GLU A 268 18.62 11.90 9.05
N TYR A 269 17.93 11.18 8.16
CA TYR A 269 17.30 9.91 8.41
C TYR A 269 18.12 8.80 7.78
N LEU A 270 18.55 7.82 8.58
CA LEU A 270 19.19 6.62 8.08
C LEU A 270 18.16 5.48 8.06
N ILE A 271 17.91 4.93 6.88
CA ILE A 271 16.95 3.86 6.67
C ILE A 271 17.58 2.66 5.97
N LYS A 272 17.00 1.49 6.21
CA LYS A 272 17.30 0.26 5.48
C LYS A 272 16.03 -0.18 4.76
N THR A 273 16.17 -0.57 3.49
CA THR A 273 15.06 -1.05 2.67
C THR A 273 15.24 -2.53 2.33
N VAL A 274 14.13 -3.26 2.16
CA VAL A 274 14.12 -4.64 1.65
C VAL A 274 12.95 -4.79 0.69
N GLU A 275 13.23 -5.11 -0.57
CA GLU A 275 12.21 -5.26 -1.61
C GLU A 275 11.71 -6.69 -1.75
N PHE A 276 10.44 -6.85 -2.14
CA PHE A 276 9.83 -8.10 -2.56
C PHE A 276 9.85 -8.20 -4.10
N HIS A 277 10.64 -9.14 -4.61
CA HIS A 277 10.71 -9.45 -6.03
C HIS A 277 9.90 -10.72 -6.34
N ASN A 278 9.01 -10.63 -7.32
CA ASN A 278 8.21 -11.77 -7.77
C ASN A 278 8.82 -12.34 -9.05
N ARG A 279 8.90 -13.67 -9.15
CA ARG A 279 9.13 -14.33 -10.43
C ARG A 279 7.88 -14.19 -11.31
N ASP A 280 8.06 -14.27 -12.63
CA ASP A 280 7.01 -14.04 -13.62
C ASP A 280 5.83 -15.00 -13.52
N ASP A 281 6.06 -16.21 -13.02
CA ASP A 281 5.08 -17.26 -12.81
C ASP A 281 4.04 -16.89 -11.73
N VAL A 282 4.45 -16.16 -10.69
CA VAL A 282 3.60 -15.78 -9.54
C VAL A 282 2.36 -15.00 -9.98
N LYS A 283 2.42 -14.22 -11.06
CA LYS A 283 1.29 -13.40 -11.53
C LYS A 283 0.11 -14.21 -12.05
N PHE A 284 0.35 -15.48 -12.40
CA PHE A 284 -0.68 -16.39 -12.91
C PHE A 284 -1.35 -17.20 -11.81
N GLU A 285 -0.83 -17.19 -10.59
CA GLU A 285 -1.41 -17.86 -9.44
C GLU A 285 -2.63 -17.10 -8.88
N SER A 286 -3.59 -17.85 -8.32
CA SER A 286 -4.78 -17.22 -7.73
C SER A 286 -4.44 -16.43 -6.47
N LEU A 287 -5.31 -15.48 -6.10
CA LEU A 287 -5.12 -14.61 -4.93
C LEU A 287 -4.93 -15.44 -3.64
N GLU A 288 -5.65 -16.55 -3.52
CA GLU A 288 -5.58 -17.47 -2.38
C GLU A 288 -4.23 -18.20 -2.30
N GLN A 289 -3.59 -18.48 -3.44
CA GLN A 289 -2.33 -19.23 -3.51
C GLN A 289 -1.10 -18.35 -3.26
N ARG A 290 -1.14 -17.08 -3.71
CA ARG A 290 -0.02 -16.14 -3.55
C ARG A 290 -0.16 -15.22 -2.34
N GLU A 291 -1.32 -15.18 -1.71
CA GLU A 291 -1.62 -14.44 -0.48
C GLU A 291 -1.21 -12.95 -0.53
N CYS A 292 -1.16 -12.39 -1.74
CA CYS A 292 -0.81 -11.00 -2.00
C CYS A 292 -1.54 -10.53 -3.24
N ARG A 293 -1.75 -9.22 -3.37
CA ARG A 293 -2.41 -8.61 -4.53
C ARG A 293 -1.48 -7.63 -5.24
N PHE A 294 -1.44 -7.66 -6.56
CA PHE A 294 -0.66 -6.72 -7.37
C PHE A 294 -1.44 -5.41 -7.59
N PRO A 295 -0.75 -4.27 -7.78
CA PRO A 295 -1.41 -2.99 -8.01
C PRO A 295 -2.37 -2.97 -9.20
N TYR A 296 -2.10 -3.74 -10.25
CA TYR A 296 -2.98 -3.83 -11.42
C TYR A 296 -4.31 -4.56 -11.14
N GLU A 297 -4.43 -5.27 -10.01
CA GLU A 297 -5.67 -5.95 -9.61
C GLU A 297 -6.62 -4.97 -8.91
N ARG A 298 -7.19 -4.10 -9.73
CA ARG A 298 -7.89 -2.90 -9.29
C ARG A 298 -9.05 -3.15 -8.31
N ILE A 299 -9.24 -2.19 -7.41
CA ILE A 299 -10.27 -2.17 -6.37
C ILE A 299 -11.57 -1.59 -6.94
N ALA A 300 -12.66 -2.36 -6.86
CA ALA A 300 -14.01 -1.90 -7.14
C ALA A 300 -14.58 -1.06 -5.96
N PRO A 301 -15.54 -0.15 -6.20
CA PRO A 301 -16.17 0.17 -7.48
C PRO A 301 -15.38 1.18 -8.33
N PHE A 302 -14.35 1.80 -7.76
CA PHE A 302 -13.65 2.96 -8.35
C PHE A 302 -12.58 2.61 -9.39
N ASN A 303 -12.34 1.31 -9.63
CA ASN A 303 -11.33 0.78 -10.53
C ASN A 303 -9.92 1.34 -10.27
N MET A 304 -9.58 1.47 -8.99
CA MET A 304 -8.31 2.05 -8.53
C MET A 304 -7.23 0.99 -8.39
N PRO A 305 -5.94 1.30 -8.66
CA PRO A 305 -4.86 0.37 -8.39
C PRO A 305 -4.90 -0.14 -6.94
N PHE A 306 -4.64 -1.43 -6.75
CA PHE A 306 -4.62 -1.99 -5.41
C PHE A 306 -3.41 -1.50 -4.63
N ASN A 307 -3.68 -0.88 -3.49
CA ASN A 307 -2.77 -0.87 -2.36
C ASN A 307 -3.59 -0.94 -1.07
N THR A 308 -2.96 -1.42 -0.01
CA THR A 308 -3.64 -1.76 1.24
C THR A 308 -4.26 -0.51 1.91
N ASN A 309 -3.55 0.62 1.92
CA ASN A 309 -4.02 1.85 2.56
C ASN A 309 -5.19 2.49 1.80
N LEU A 310 -5.15 2.49 0.46
CA LEU A 310 -6.25 2.96 -0.39
C LEU A 310 -7.47 2.06 -0.29
N CYS A 311 -7.29 0.74 -0.20
CA CYS A 311 -8.41 -0.19 0.00
C CYS A 311 -9.18 0.14 1.28
N ARG A 312 -8.47 0.32 2.39
CA ARG A 312 -9.08 0.73 3.68
C ARG A 312 -9.77 2.08 3.57
N PHE A 313 -9.13 3.04 2.89
CA PHE A 313 -9.70 4.35 2.65
C PHE A 313 -11.01 4.28 1.84
N ILE A 314 -11.03 3.52 0.74
CA ILE A 314 -12.23 3.29 -0.09
C ILE A 314 -13.34 2.65 0.72
N LYS A 315 -13.05 1.61 1.51
CA LYS A 315 -14.05 0.93 2.35
C LYS A 315 -14.66 1.86 3.40
N ARG A 316 -13.84 2.72 4.02
CA ARG A 316 -14.37 3.72 4.95
C ARG A 316 -15.18 4.79 4.23
N ALA A 317 -14.77 5.26 3.06
CA ALA A 317 -15.57 6.18 2.24
C ALA A 317 -16.94 5.59 1.85
N GLU A 318 -17.00 4.30 1.51
CA GLU A 318 -18.28 3.59 1.28
C GLU A 318 -19.17 3.59 2.54
N ASN A 319 -18.58 3.40 3.72
CA ASN A 319 -19.31 3.43 4.99
C ASN A 319 -19.85 4.85 5.30
N GLU A 320 -19.01 5.87 5.11
CA GLU A 320 -19.38 7.28 5.26
C GLU A 320 -20.54 7.65 4.34
N LEU A 321 -20.50 7.24 3.06
CA LEU A 321 -21.59 7.46 2.12
C LEU A 321 -22.90 6.76 2.53
N LYS A 322 -22.82 5.55 3.09
CA LYS A 322 -24.01 4.81 3.54
C LYS A 322 -24.69 5.42 4.76
N ILE A 323 -23.91 5.98 5.68
CA ILE A 323 -24.41 6.48 6.98
C ILE A 323 -24.67 7.99 6.94
N CYS A 324 -23.76 8.76 6.37
CA CYS A 324 -23.81 10.23 6.36
C CYS A 324 -24.26 10.83 5.00
N ASN A 325 -24.51 10.00 3.97
CA ASN A 325 -24.84 10.43 2.60
C ASN A 325 -23.78 11.34 1.94
N CYS A 326 -22.59 11.41 2.53
CA CYS A 326 -21.47 12.19 2.05
C CYS A 326 -20.17 11.56 2.57
N THR A 327 -19.04 11.88 1.96
CA THR A 327 -17.72 11.38 2.39
C THR A 327 -16.71 12.52 2.48
N PHE A 328 -15.60 12.27 3.18
CA PHE A 328 -14.47 13.18 3.14
C PHE A 328 -14.01 13.41 1.68
N PRO A 329 -13.78 14.68 1.28
CA PRO A 329 -13.33 15.01 -0.06
C PRO A 329 -11.93 14.44 -0.35
N PHE A 330 -11.90 13.25 -0.95
CA PHE A 330 -10.73 12.64 -1.57
C PHE A 330 -10.61 13.05 -3.02
N GLY A 331 -9.46 13.55 -3.45
CA GLY A 331 -9.27 14.10 -4.79
C GLY A 331 -9.77 13.18 -5.93
N TYR A 332 -9.59 11.87 -5.81
CA TYR A 332 -10.11 10.90 -6.80
C TYR A 332 -11.63 10.64 -6.68
N LEU A 333 -12.17 10.53 -5.47
CA LEU A 333 -13.60 10.25 -5.25
C LEU A 333 -14.45 11.43 -5.77
N MET A 334 -13.92 12.64 -5.71
CA MET A 334 -14.56 13.82 -6.28
C MET A 334 -14.70 13.74 -7.80
N ASN A 335 -13.76 13.09 -8.50
CA ASN A 335 -13.84 12.87 -9.95
C ASN A 335 -14.90 11.81 -10.33
N GLN A 336 -15.39 11.06 -9.35
CA GLN A 336 -16.43 10.04 -9.51
C GLN A 336 -17.84 10.58 -9.16
N ASN A 337 -18.02 11.90 -9.13
CA ASN A 337 -19.28 12.59 -8.77
C ASN A 337 -19.85 12.22 -7.39
N LEU A 338 -18.97 11.85 -6.44
CA LEU A 338 -19.39 11.59 -5.07
C LEU A 338 -19.65 12.91 -4.32
N GLN A 339 -20.65 12.90 -3.44
CA GLN A 339 -20.98 14.05 -2.62
C GLN A 339 -19.96 14.22 -1.49
N ALA A 340 -19.15 15.29 -1.57
CA ALA A 340 -18.33 15.73 -0.45
C ALA A 340 -19.21 16.23 0.69
N CYS A 341 -18.82 15.92 1.93
CA CYS A 341 -19.46 16.51 3.09
C CYS A 341 -19.17 18.01 3.18
N ASN A 342 -20.22 18.78 3.49
CA ASN A 342 -20.12 20.16 3.91
C ASN A 342 -19.58 20.27 5.33
N VAL A 343 -19.21 21.49 5.75
CA VAL A 343 -18.65 21.73 7.08
C VAL A 343 -19.62 21.30 8.20
N SER A 344 -20.91 21.53 8.01
CA SER A 344 -21.98 21.09 8.94
C SER A 344 -22.11 19.56 9.03
N GLN A 345 -21.77 18.84 7.97
CA GLN A 345 -21.88 17.38 7.90
C GLN A 345 -20.65 16.65 8.48
N PHE A 346 -19.56 17.36 8.76
CA PHE A 346 -18.37 16.76 9.38
C PHE A 346 -18.65 16.20 10.79
N GLU A 347 -19.66 16.71 11.50
CA GLU A 347 -20.09 16.15 12.79
C GLU A 347 -20.59 14.69 12.65
N CYS A 348 -21.26 14.37 11.53
CA CYS A 348 -21.67 13.00 11.23
C CYS A 348 -20.44 12.10 11.03
N LEU A 349 -19.48 12.56 10.23
CA LEU A 349 -18.23 11.83 9.98
C LEU A 349 -17.43 11.61 11.27
N GLN A 350 -17.44 12.57 12.19
CA GLN A 350 -16.81 12.44 13.49
C GLN A 350 -17.48 11.37 14.34
N THR A 351 -18.81 11.43 14.47
CA THR A 351 -19.58 10.45 15.23
C THR A 351 -19.38 9.04 14.68
N LEU A 352 -19.26 8.93 13.35
CA LEU A 352 -18.94 7.69 12.67
C LEU A 352 -17.52 7.24 12.96
N ASN A 353 -16.52 8.13 12.92
CA ASN A 353 -15.13 7.79 13.22
C ASN A 353 -14.95 7.28 14.67
N ASP A 354 -15.63 7.89 15.64
CA ASP A 354 -15.60 7.43 17.04
C ASP A 354 -16.20 6.03 17.19
N LYS A 355 -17.31 5.76 16.47
CA LYS A 355 -17.93 4.43 16.42
C LYS A 355 -17.09 3.41 15.65
N ASP A 356 -16.46 3.82 14.56
CA ASP A 356 -15.60 2.98 13.73
C ASP A 356 -14.30 2.64 14.48
N LEU A 357 -13.71 3.56 15.24
CA LEU A 357 -12.59 3.26 16.13
C LEU A 357 -12.95 2.24 17.22
N ILE A 358 -14.21 2.24 17.67
CA ILE A 358 -14.73 1.23 18.59
C ILE A 358 -15.00 -0.09 17.87
N SER A 359 -15.53 -0.06 16.64
CA SER A 359 -15.90 -1.25 15.87
C SER A 359 -14.69 -1.95 15.23
N ILE A 360 -13.68 -1.22 14.75
CA ILE A 360 -12.40 -1.72 14.23
C ILE A 360 -11.63 -2.49 15.32
N LYS A 361 -11.78 -2.11 16.59
CA LYS A 361 -11.24 -2.91 17.72
C LYS A 361 -11.91 -4.28 17.82
N SER A 362 -13.09 -4.48 17.22
CA SER A 362 -13.74 -5.78 17.15
C SER A 362 -13.19 -6.59 15.97
N LYS A 363 -12.71 -7.80 16.28
CA LYS A 363 -12.17 -8.74 15.28
C LYS A 363 -13.21 -9.10 14.21
N ASN A 364 -14.50 -9.13 14.57
CA ASN A 364 -15.59 -9.49 13.66
C ASN A 364 -15.83 -8.42 12.59
N TYR A 365 -15.80 -7.13 12.95
CA TYR A 365 -15.97 -6.04 11.98
C TYR A 365 -14.86 -6.06 10.94
N VAL A 366 -13.61 -6.24 11.36
CA VAL A 366 -12.45 -6.30 10.46
C VAL A 366 -12.57 -7.46 9.46
N ILE A 367 -12.99 -8.64 9.93
CA ILE A 367 -13.17 -9.81 9.07
C ILE A 367 -14.34 -9.61 8.09
N GLU A 368 -15.43 -9.00 8.54
CA GLU A 368 -16.64 -8.84 7.73
C GLU A 368 -16.53 -7.68 6.71
N HIS A 369 -15.87 -6.58 7.06
CA HIS A 369 -15.88 -5.35 6.26
C HIS A 369 -14.54 -4.99 5.62
N LEU A 370 -13.42 -5.56 6.08
CA LEU A 370 -12.07 -5.22 5.63
C LEU A 370 -11.25 -6.43 5.15
N SER A 371 -11.83 -7.64 5.09
CA SER A 371 -11.12 -8.87 4.67
C SER A 371 -10.39 -8.74 3.34
N ASP A 372 -11.02 -8.14 2.34
CA ASP A 372 -10.42 -7.86 1.02
C ASP A 372 -9.18 -6.94 1.09
N CYS A 373 -9.09 -6.11 2.14
CA CYS A 373 -8.00 -5.17 2.38
C CYS A 373 -6.95 -5.70 3.37
N LEU A 374 -7.07 -6.93 3.87
CA LEU A 374 -6.06 -7.54 4.77
C LEU A 374 -4.89 -8.16 4.00
N VAL A 375 -5.07 -8.37 2.70
CA VAL A 375 -4.04 -8.95 1.84
C VAL A 375 -2.98 -7.88 1.52
N PRO A 376 -1.68 -8.15 1.71
CA PRO A 376 -0.62 -7.21 1.38
C PRO A 376 -0.42 -7.07 -0.14
N THR A 377 0.30 -6.03 -0.53
CA THR A 377 0.78 -5.84 -1.90
C THR A 377 1.85 -6.87 -2.26
N CYS A 378 1.82 -7.41 -3.48
CA CYS A 378 2.81 -8.40 -3.91
C CYS A 378 4.22 -7.80 -4.09
N ILE A 379 4.31 -6.51 -4.41
CA ILE A 379 5.56 -5.80 -4.75
C ILE A 379 6.05 -4.89 -3.62
N ASN A 380 5.81 -5.23 -2.36
CA ASN A 380 6.13 -4.35 -1.24
C ASN A 380 7.65 -4.10 -1.05
N MET A 381 7.98 -2.97 -0.44
CA MET A 381 9.27 -2.62 0.14
C MET A 381 9.11 -2.38 1.64
N GLU A 382 9.76 -3.21 2.44
CA GLU A 382 9.90 -3.03 3.88
C GLU A 382 10.94 -1.93 4.16
N ILE A 383 10.58 -0.98 5.01
CA ILE A 383 11.42 0.18 5.36
C ILE A 383 11.64 0.20 6.86
N VAL A 384 12.91 0.11 7.27
CA VAL A 384 13.32 0.12 8.67
C VAL A 384 14.09 1.39 8.97
N LYS A 385 13.58 2.19 9.92
CA LYS A 385 14.29 3.35 10.46
C LYS A 385 15.43 2.89 11.37
N ILE A 386 16.67 3.17 10.96
CA ILE A 386 17.87 2.84 11.74
C ILE A 386 18.19 3.96 12.73
N GLY A 387 18.10 5.21 12.28
CA GLY A 387 18.44 6.35 13.12
C GLY A 387 17.99 7.68 12.55
N ILE A 388 18.01 8.70 13.41
CA ILE A 388 17.80 10.10 13.07
C ILE A 388 18.93 10.92 13.69
N THR A 389 19.54 11.78 12.90
CA THR A 389 20.54 12.75 13.34
C THR A 389 20.01 14.15 13.07
N GLU A 390 20.02 15.00 14.07
CA GLU A 390 19.55 16.38 13.97
C GLU A 390 20.72 17.32 14.19
N LEU A 391 20.99 18.19 13.21
CA LEU A 391 22.09 19.15 13.27
C LEU A 391 21.57 20.57 13.08
N GLU A 392 22.21 21.53 13.76
CA GLU A 392 21.95 22.95 13.53
C GLU A 392 22.49 23.36 12.16
N VAL A 393 21.65 24.07 11.39
CA VAL A 393 22.05 24.62 10.10
C VAL A 393 22.61 26.03 10.35
N LYS A 394 23.93 26.17 10.28
CA LYS A 394 24.57 27.50 10.28
C LYS A 394 24.44 28.09 8.87
N ASN A 395 23.52 29.02 8.67
CA ASN A 395 23.31 29.64 7.37
C ASN A 395 23.95 31.04 7.32
N ASP A 396 24.95 31.23 6.46
CA ASP A 396 25.61 32.54 6.22
C ASP A 396 24.65 33.60 5.65
N LYS A 397 23.47 33.20 5.19
CA LYS A 397 22.48 34.06 4.50
C LYS A 397 21.24 34.44 5.32
N ASN A 398 21.23 34.19 6.64
CA ASN A 398 20.12 34.60 7.52
C ASN A 398 18.73 34.06 7.07
N ARG A 399 18.71 32.89 6.41
CA ARG A 399 17.48 32.18 6.04
C ARG A 399 17.34 30.95 6.92
N ASP A 400 16.23 30.86 7.63
CA ASP A 400 15.88 29.64 8.35
C ASP A 400 15.41 28.61 7.30
N ILE A 401 16.22 27.57 7.10
CA ILE A 401 15.98 26.48 6.13
C ILE A 401 15.90 25.19 6.90
N THR A 402 14.91 24.37 6.59
CA THR A 402 14.83 22.99 7.07
C THR A 402 15.40 22.07 6.01
N ILE A 403 16.39 21.24 6.33
CA ILE A 403 16.95 20.28 5.39
C ILE A 403 16.48 18.89 5.80
N LEU A 404 15.83 18.17 4.90
CA LEU A 404 15.47 16.76 5.08
C LEU A 404 16.43 15.92 4.25
N LYS A 405 17.21 15.06 4.89
CA LYS A 405 18.17 14.18 4.21
C LYS A 405 17.83 12.73 4.51
N ILE A 406 17.34 12.01 3.52
CA ILE A 406 17.01 10.59 3.62
C ILE A 406 18.17 9.80 3.04
N LYS A 407 18.88 9.03 3.86
CA LYS A 407 19.97 8.14 3.46
C LYS A 407 19.53 6.69 3.52
N VAL A 408 19.75 5.96 2.44
CA VAL A 408 19.44 4.53 2.33
C VAL A 408 20.72 3.72 2.44
N LEU A 409 20.73 2.76 3.35
CA LEU A 409 21.77 1.73 3.42
C LEU A 409 21.57 0.70 2.32
N ASP A 410 22.67 0.16 1.80
CA ASP A 410 22.60 -0.89 0.79
C ASP A 410 21.80 -2.09 1.31
N PRO A 411 20.77 -2.53 0.58
CA PRO A 411 20.03 -3.73 0.94
C PRO A 411 20.96 -4.92 0.78
N THR A 412 21.13 -5.70 1.85
CA THR A 412 21.93 -6.94 1.83
C THR A 412 21.11 -8.17 1.49
N LEU A 413 19.78 -8.02 1.45
CA LEU A 413 18.84 -9.09 1.15
C LEU A 413 17.61 -8.53 0.45
N ARG A 414 16.96 -9.37 -0.35
CA ARG A 414 15.63 -9.16 -0.92
C ARG A 414 14.80 -10.43 -0.78
N TYR A 415 13.49 -10.28 -0.70
CA TYR A 415 12.59 -11.43 -0.71
C TYR A 415 12.28 -11.81 -2.15
N ILE A 416 12.41 -13.09 -2.50
CA ILE A 416 12.01 -13.63 -3.79
C ILE A 416 10.83 -14.57 -3.60
N ARG A 417 9.69 -14.21 -4.22
CA ARG A 417 8.52 -15.09 -4.34
C ARG A 417 8.59 -15.87 -5.65
N ARG A 418 8.40 -17.19 -5.58
CA ARG A 418 8.39 -18.10 -6.75
C ARG A 418 7.32 -19.18 -6.61
N VAL A 419 6.91 -19.76 -7.73
CA VAL A 419 6.07 -20.95 -7.74
C VAL A 419 6.97 -22.19 -7.52
N VAL A 420 6.62 -23.03 -6.54
CA VAL A 420 7.33 -24.27 -6.15
C VAL A 420 6.76 -25.48 -6.86
N MET A 421 5.44 -25.50 -7.02
CA MET A 421 4.72 -26.56 -7.73
C MET A 421 3.67 -25.92 -8.62
N ASP A 422 3.78 -26.16 -9.91
CA ASP A 422 2.79 -25.73 -10.89
C ASP A 422 1.81 -26.89 -11.23
N ARG A 423 0.89 -26.64 -12.16
CA ARG A 423 -0.06 -27.67 -12.63
C ARG A 423 0.62 -28.79 -13.42
N LEU A 424 1.82 -28.57 -13.97
CA LEU A 424 2.58 -29.59 -14.69
C LEU A 424 3.25 -30.56 -13.70
N ASP A 425 3.75 -30.06 -12.57
CA ASP A 425 4.32 -30.88 -11.49
C ASP A 425 3.30 -31.87 -10.91
N LEU A 426 2.00 -31.51 -10.92
CA LEU A 426 0.89 -32.39 -10.54
C LEU A 426 0.64 -33.54 -11.54
N ILE A 427 0.94 -33.33 -12.83
CA ILE A 427 0.69 -34.31 -13.91
C ILE A 427 1.90 -35.23 -14.08
N GLY A 428 3.10 -34.75 -13.75
CA GLY A 428 4.30 -35.56 -13.68
C GLY A 428 5.26 -34.97 -12.68
N GLU A 429 5.64 -35.75 -11.67
CA GLU A 429 6.75 -35.46 -10.78
C GLU A 429 8.04 -35.55 -11.61
N GLN A 430 8.34 -34.52 -12.42
CA GLN A 430 9.63 -34.42 -13.07
C GLN A 430 10.64 -34.20 -11.95
N ARG A 431 11.45 -35.23 -11.68
CA ARG A 431 12.71 -35.03 -10.97
C ARG A 431 13.49 -33.99 -11.76
N TYR A 432 13.49 -32.75 -11.29
CA TYR A 432 14.48 -31.79 -11.71
C TYR A 432 15.84 -32.42 -11.42
N PRO A 433 16.75 -32.52 -12.41
CA PRO A 433 18.12 -32.92 -12.12
C PRO A 433 18.65 -31.94 -11.09
N GLU A 434 19.18 -32.47 -9.98
CA GLU A 434 19.93 -31.67 -9.01
C GLU A 434 20.96 -30.85 -9.78
N SER A 435 20.75 -29.53 -9.84
CA SER A 435 21.78 -28.62 -10.29
C SER A 435 22.88 -28.69 -9.23
N ASN A 436 23.98 -29.35 -9.55
CA ASN A 436 25.22 -29.25 -8.80
C ASN A 436 25.52 -27.76 -8.56
N GLN A 437 25.36 -27.32 -7.31
CA GLN A 437 26.05 -26.16 -6.77
C GLN A 437 27.23 -26.66 -5.93
#